data_AF-A0A2H0XTZ7-F1
#
_entry.id   AF-A0A2H0XTZ7-F1
#
_cell.length_a   1.000
_cell.length_b   1.000
_cell.length_c   1.000
_cell.angle_alpha   90.00
_cell.angle_beta   90.00
_cell.angle_gamma   90.00
#
_symmetry.space_group_name_H-M   'P 1'
#
loop_
_entity.id
_entity.type
_entity.pdbx_description
1 polymer ?
#
loop_
_entity_poly.entity_id
_entity_poly.type
_entity_poly.pdbx_seq_one_letter_code
_entity_poly.pdbx_strand_id
1 'polypeptide(L)'
;MKPQTKYLIRWLAIAAFALALVLLFISLFQNFIKPPKINLPVREARAVWMSRFDYTERFKTHDPDSIRAYIDESFRQIHDANFNMVFFQVRGNADAFYQSKYEPWSILLTGTLGKNPGWDPLEFAIQTAHKYGLELHAWINTFPAWRGLENPILTTPLHPYLRHPEWIVCDNSGKPMPKSDHYISFSPGIPAVRDHIVKVVADIVSKYDVDGIHFDYIRYPENSPELGYSHDRISIRRFKSPESNPLNLNWDDWQRDQVTAFITKAYDTITSIKPYVKVSASVIGNYQTSGWNGYNVVYQDARRWAEIDKIDMIVPMIYYRRDYRENSFPTVVKEWKETIHKERPVLAGLGAYALDWDEILLEIDDTRNNGLSGLVFFAISSLDSEKLASLKSTKFQYPTLLPALSWKDTIPPMTPNNFQIAKEEKQVRFSWTSPDVPKDHEIVQQYVIYRSKFKPVDTTRGENIFVIVSGTQTEMLVDPKKNIDDYFYTITALDHARNESKPSSALRVED
;
A
#
# COMPACT_ATOMS: atom_id res chain seq x y z
N MET A 1 -66.28 -9.18 42.58
CA MET A 1 -65.71 -8.94 41.23
C MET A 1 -66.48 -9.77 40.22
N LYS A 2 -67.05 -9.16 39.17
CA LYS A 2 -67.89 -9.86 38.18
C LYS A 2 -67.06 -10.95 37.45
N PRO A 3 -67.67 -12.08 37.02
CA PRO A 3 -66.95 -13.15 36.32
C PRO A 3 -66.14 -12.66 35.10
N GLN A 4 -66.71 -11.71 34.36
CA GLN A 4 -66.06 -11.07 33.21
C GLN A 4 -64.77 -10.34 33.58
N THR A 5 -64.73 -9.68 34.75
CA THR A 5 -63.54 -8.99 35.26
C THR A 5 -62.44 -9.99 35.66
N LYS A 6 -62.81 -11.14 36.24
CA LYS A 6 -61.85 -12.24 36.53
C LYS A 6 -61.26 -12.81 35.24
N TYR A 7 -62.08 -12.94 34.20
CA TYR A 7 -61.65 -13.44 32.89
C TYR A 7 -60.68 -12.46 32.21
N LEU A 8 -61.00 -11.15 32.24
CA LEU A 8 -60.14 -10.10 31.71
C LEU A 8 -58.80 -10.04 32.43
N ILE A 9 -58.79 -10.10 33.76
CA ILE A 9 -57.55 -10.10 34.56
C ILE A 9 -56.67 -11.32 34.24
N ARG A 10 -57.26 -12.51 34.06
CA ARG A 10 -56.51 -13.71 33.64
C ARG A 10 -55.89 -13.54 32.26
N TRP A 11 -56.64 -13.01 31.30
CA TRP A 11 -56.12 -12.74 29.95
C TRP A 11 -55.01 -11.69 29.95
N LEU A 12 -55.15 -10.62 30.73
CA LEU A 12 -54.10 -9.61 30.90
C LEU A 12 -52.84 -10.19 31.56
N ALA A 13 -53.00 -11.07 32.56
CA ALA A 13 -51.87 -11.75 33.19
C ALA A 13 -51.14 -12.70 32.21
N ILE A 14 -51.88 -13.45 31.39
CA ILE A 14 -51.31 -14.33 30.35
C ILE A 14 -50.60 -13.51 29.28
N ALA A 15 -51.19 -12.41 28.83
CA ALA A 15 -50.59 -11.51 27.84
C ALA A 15 -49.31 -10.84 28.39
N ALA A 16 -49.32 -10.37 29.64
CA ALA A 16 -48.15 -9.81 30.29
C ALA A 16 -47.03 -10.85 30.45
N PHE A 17 -47.37 -12.10 30.79
CA PHE A 17 -46.40 -13.19 30.91
C PHE A 17 -45.80 -13.57 29.54
N ALA A 18 -46.62 -13.64 28.49
CA ALA A 18 -46.15 -13.88 27.13
C ALA A 18 -45.22 -12.76 26.63
N LEU A 19 -45.57 -11.49 26.90
CA LEU A 19 -44.72 -10.36 26.56
C LEU A 19 -43.38 -10.40 27.32
N ALA A 20 -43.40 -10.74 28.61
CA ALA A 20 -42.18 -10.89 29.40
C ALA A 20 -41.28 -12.01 28.85
N LEU A 21 -41.85 -13.14 28.41
CA LEU A 21 -41.10 -14.22 27.76
C LEU A 21 -40.48 -13.78 26.44
N VAL A 22 -41.21 -13.03 25.60
CA VAL A 22 -40.67 -12.49 24.33
C VAL A 22 -39.51 -11.53 24.59
N LEU A 23 -39.67 -10.62 25.56
CA LEU A 23 -38.60 -9.68 25.94
C LEU A 23 -37.37 -10.39 26.53
N LEU A 24 -37.58 -11.44 27.33
CA LEU A 24 -36.51 -12.29 27.85
C LEU A 24 -35.80 -13.03 26.70
N PHE A 25 -36.56 -13.56 25.74
CA PHE A 25 -36.00 -14.24 24.56
C PHE A 25 -35.19 -13.27 23.70
N ILE A 26 -35.69 -12.04 23.46
CA ILE A 26 -34.96 -10.99 22.74
C ILE A 26 -33.68 -10.62 23.49
N SER A 27 -33.73 -10.44 24.81
CA SER A 27 -32.56 -10.12 25.64
C SER A 27 -31.50 -11.23 25.63
N LEU A 28 -31.94 -12.49 25.70
CA LEU A 28 -31.06 -13.65 25.58
C LEU A 28 -30.46 -13.75 24.16
N PHE A 29 -31.27 -13.55 23.11
CA PHE A 29 -30.80 -13.55 21.72
C PHE A 29 -29.80 -12.41 21.45
N GLN A 30 -30.03 -11.21 22.00
CA GLN A 30 -29.09 -10.09 21.89
C GLN A 30 -27.75 -10.35 22.58
N ASN A 31 -27.72 -11.18 23.63
CA ASN A 31 -26.47 -11.58 24.27
C ASN A 31 -25.71 -12.67 23.49
N PHE A 32 -26.41 -13.49 22.70
CA PHE A 32 -25.79 -14.47 21.79
C PHE A 32 -25.39 -13.87 20.44
N ILE A 33 -26.06 -12.81 19.98
CA ILE A 33 -25.65 -11.96 18.84
C ILE A 33 -24.79 -10.80 19.37
N LYS A 34 -23.77 -11.08 20.18
CA LYS A 34 -22.62 -10.19 20.15
C LYS A 34 -21.88 -10.54 18.87
N PRO A 35 -21.71 -9.60 17.92
CA PRO A 35 -20.87 -9.87 16.76
C PRO A 35 -19.55 -10.44 17.28
N PRO A 36 -19.00 -11.49 16.64
CA PRO A 36 -17.71 -12.03 17.05
C PRO A 36 -16.76 -10.86 17.21
N LYS A 37 -16.08 -10.80 18.35
CA LYS A 37 -15.14 -9.72 18.64
C LYS A 37 -14.05 -9.82 17.57
N ILE A 38 -14.14 -8.99 16.53
CA ILE A 38 -13.16 -8.97 15.45
C ILE A 38 -11.84 -8.57 16.11
N ASN A 39 -10.93 -9.53 16.29
CA ASN A 39 -9.57 -9.22 16.68
C ASN A 39 -8.94 -8.51 15.48
N LEU A 40 -8.95 -7.19 15.52
CA LEU A 40 -8.30 -6.38 14.50
C LEU A 40 -6.79 -6.63 14.61
N PRO A 41 -6.13 -6.95 13.49
CA PRO A 41 -4.71 -7.27 13.50
C PRO A 41 -3.89 -6.06 13.99
N VAL A 42 -2.93 -6.32 14.88
CA VAL A 42 -1.95 -5.30 15.30
C VAL A 42 -1.10 -4.80 14.13
N ARG A 43 -0.89 -5.66 13.12
CA ARG A 43 -0.13 -5.36 11.91
C ARG A 43 -0.98 -5.58 10.67
N GLU A 44 -1.22 -4.52 9.91
CA GLU A 44 -1.97 -4.54 8.67
C GLU A 44 -1.55 -3.35 7.80
N ALA A 45 -1.10 -3.61 6.58
CA ALA A 45 -0.92 -2.53 5.62
C ALA A 45 -2.29 -2.03 5.15
N ARG A 46 -2.54 -0.73 5.33
CA ARG A 46 -3.74 -0.03 4.90
C ARG A 46 -3.32 1.07 3.97
N ALA A 47 -3.23 0.71 2.70
CA ALA A 47 -2.65 1.56 1.69
C ALA A 47 -3.69 2.07 0.70
N VAL A 48 -3.31 3.10 -0.05
CA VAL A 48 -4.11 3.64 -1.14
C VAL A 48 -3.21 4.08 -2.29
N TRP A 49 -3.64 3.83 -3.53
CA TRP A 49 -2.99 4.44 -4.69
C TRP A 49 -3.51 5.86 -4.88
N MET A 50 -2.59 6.81 -5.03
CA MET A 50 -2.88 8.14 -5.57
C MET A 50 -2.19 8.26 -6.93
N SER A 51 -2.99 8.14 -7.99
CA SER A 51 -2.52 8.27 -9.36
C SER A 51 -2.17 9.71 -9.69
N ARG A 52 -1.34 9.90 -10.71
CA ARG A 52 -1.02 11.23 -11.22
C ARG A 52 -2.26 11.98 -11.70
N PHE A 53 -3.30 11.25 -12.11
CA PHE A 53 -4.56 11.83 -12.56
C PHE A 53 -5.40 12.35 -11.40
N ASP A 54 -5.30 11.73 -10.21
CA ASP A 54 -6.07 12.13 -9.02
C ASP A 54 -5.70 13.54 -8.58
N TYR A 55 -4.41 13.86 -8.51
CA TYR A 55 -3.94 15.17 -8.06
C TYR A 55 -3.67 16.17 -9.19
N THR A 56 -3.99 15.85 -10.46
CA THR A 56 -3.87 16.80 -11.58
C THR A 56 -5.18 16.92 -12.39
N GLU A 57 -5.47 15.94 -13.24
CA GLU A 57 -6.60 15.97 -14.18
C GLU A 57 -7.96 16.01 -13.52
N ARG A 58 -8.15 15.34 -12.37
CA ARG A 58 -9.45 15.29 -11.67
C ARG A 58 -9.98 16.69 -11.36
N PHE A 59 -9.10 17.63 -11.01
CA PHE A 59 -9.44 19.02 -10.72
C PHE A 59 -9.27 19.95 -11.92
N LYS A 60 -8.81 19.42 -13.06
CA LYS A 60 -8.52 20.18 -14.29
C LYS A 60 -7.67 21.41 -14.00
N THR A 61 -6.68 21.27 -13.12
CA THR A 61 -5.84 22.36 -12.66
C THR A 61 -4.36 22.08 -12.89
N HIS A 62 -3.63 23.13 -13.20
CA HIS A 62 -2.17 23.17 -13.20
C HIS A 62 -1.64 24.12 -12.11
N ASP A 63 -2.53 24.63 -11.26
CA ASP A 63 -2.17 25.53 -10.16
C ASP A 63 -1.47 24.74 -9.03
N PRO A 64 -0.21 25.05 -8.71
CA PRO A 64 0.54 24.34 -7.67
C PRO A 64 -0.12 24.35 -6.30
N ASP A 65 -0.76 25.45 -5.89
CA ASP A 65 -1.39 25.56 -4.58
C ASP A 65 -2.62 24.66 -4.46
N SER A 66 -3.44 24.61 -5.51
CA SER A 66 -4.58 23.69 -5.58
C SER A 66 -4.15 22.23 -5.48
N ILE A 67 -3.07 21.85 -6.17
CA ILE A 67 -2.55 20.47 -6.12
C ILE A 67 -2.00 20.15 -4.72
N ARG A 68 -1.22 21.07 -4.13
CA ARG A 68 -0.70 20.91 -2.76
C ARG A 68 -1.82 20.73 -1.74
N ALA A 69 -2.83 21.60 -1.80
CA ALA A 69 -3.98 21.53 -0.90
C ALA A 69 -4.73 20.20 -1.04
N TYR A 70 -4.88 19.68 -2.26
CA TYR A 70 -5.52 18.38 -2.47
C TYR A 70 -4.70 17.22 -1.88
N ILE A 71 -3.38 17.22 -2.07
CA ILE A 71 -2.50 16.19 -1.50
C ILE A 71 -2.55 16.24 0.04
N ASP A 72 -2.41 17.42 0.66
CA ASP A 72 -2.46 17.59 2.12
C ASP A 72 -3.80 17.14 2.70
N GLU A 73 -4.91 17.60 2.13
CA GLU A 73 -6.25 17.23 2.59
C GLU A 73 -6.51 15.74 2.43
N SER A 74 -6.12 15.14 1.30
CA SER A 74 -6.33 13.71 1.07
C SER A 74 -5.50 12.86 2.03
N PHE A 75 -4.24 13.23 2.29
CA PHE A 75 -3.36 12.50 3.23
C PHE A 75 -3.84 12.64 4.67
N ARG A 76 -4.32 13.82 5.05
CA ARG A 76 -4.98 14.05 6.34
C ARG A 76 -6.22 13.16 6.50
N GLN A 77 -7.09 13.12 5.50
CA GLN A 77 -8.34 12.35 5.55
C GLN A 77 -8.10 10.84 5.70
N ILE A 78 -7.15 10.28 4.96
CA ILE A 78 -6.81 8.84 5.09
C ILE A 78 -6.09 8.55 6.41
N HIS A 79 -5.24 9.46 6.90
CA HIS A 79 -4.64 9.36 8.24
C HIS A 79 -5.74 9.31 9.32
N ASP A 80 -6.70 10.22 9.26
CA ASP A 80 -7.84 10.27 10.20
C ASP A 80 -8.68 8.98 10.13
N ALA A 81 -8.70 8.30 8.98
CA ALA A 81 -9.32 6.99 8.77
C ALA A 81 -8.42 5.79 9.14
N ASN A 82 -7.26 6.01 9.77
CA ASN A 82 -6.26 5.00 10.17
C ASN A 82 -5.61 4.23 9.01
N PHE A 83 -5.39 4.88 7.86
CA PHE A 83 -4.43 4.40 6.85
C PHE A 83 -2.99 4.64 7.31
N ASN A 84 -2.03 3.91 6.74
CA ASN A 84 -0.62 4.01 7.11
C ASN A 84 0.35 4.08 5.91
N MET A 85 -0.14 4.00 4.67
CA MET A 85 0.71 3.97 3.49
C MET A 85 0.02 4.59 2.26
N VAL A 86 0.79 5.28 1.42
CA VAL A 86 0.34 5.81 0.13
C VAL A 86 1.31 5.41 -0.98
N PHE A 87 0.76 4.91 -2.08
CA PHE A 87 1.47 4.73 -3.34
C PHE A 87 1.22 5.95 -4.22
N PHE A 88 2.17 6.88 -4.24
CA PHE A 88 2.03 8.18 -4.92
C PHE A 88 2.71 8.14 -6.28
N GLN A 89 1.94 8.27 -7.37
CA GLN A 89 2.50 8.10 -8.72
C GLN A 89 3.42 9.27 -9.10
N VAL A 90 4.67 8.96 -9.42
CA VAL A 90 5.69 9.96 -9.79
C VAL A 90 6.22 9.82 -11.21
N ARG A 91 5.88 8.72 -11.88
CA ARG A 91 6.25 8.43 -13.27
C ARG A 91 5.12 7.72 -14.00
N GLY A 92 4.71 8.26 -15.14
CA GLY A 92 3.60 7.72 -15.93
C GLY A 92 3.99 7.27 -17.33
N ASN A 93 4.44 8.22 -18.16
CA ASN A 93 4.68 8.08 -19.59
C ASN A 93 6.16 8.35 -19.93
N ALA A 94 7.09 7.82 -19.13
CA ALA A 94 8.50 8.25 -19.17
C ALA A 94 8.69 9.77 -18.97
N ASP A 95 7.82 10.35 -18.15
CA ASP A 95 7.81 11.71 -17.65
C ASP A 95 7.75 11.73 -16.11
N ALA A 96 8.16 12.85 -15.52
CA ALA A 96 8.40 12.96 -14.08
C ALA A 96 7.47 13.96 -13.39
N PHE A 97 7.08 13.61 -12.16
CA PHE A 97 6.40 14.49 -11.19
C PHE A 97 7.35 14.85 -10.04
N TYR A 98 8.63 15.00 -10.37
CA TYR A 98 9.74 15.36 -9.49
C TYR A 98 10.88 15.90 -10.36
N GLN A 99 11.89 16.54 -9.76
CA GLN A 99 13.03 17.07 -10.51
C GLN A 99 13.98 15.96 -11.02
N SER A 100 13.65 15.39 -12.18
CA SER A 100 14.44 14.37 -12.84
C SER A 100 15.52 14.95 -13.77
N LYS A 101 16.68 14.29 -13.81
CA LYS A 101 17.72 14.54 -14.83
C LYS A 101 17.60 13.63 -16.06
N TYR A 102 16.73 12.63 -16.01
CA TYR A 102 16.62 11.59 -17.03
C TYR A 102 15.35 11.72 -17.88
N GLU A 103 14.27 12.20 -17.28
CA GLU A 103 12.94 12.28 -17.91
C GLU A 103 12.36 13.70 -17.75
N PRO A 104 11.63 14.21 -18.76
CA PRO A 104 11.07 15.56 -18.69
C PRO A 104 9.93 15.65 -17.68
N TRP A 105 9.66 16.86 -17.20
CA TRP A 105 8.44 17.15 -16.42
C TRP A 105 7.17 16.74 -17.18
N SER A 106 6.21 16.18 -16.46
CA SER A 106 4.95 15.78 -17.06
C SER A 106 4.14 16.96 -17.58
N ILE A 107 3.45 16.75 -18.70
CA ILE A 107 2.47 17.69 -19.25
C ILE A 107 1.34 17.98 -18.25
N LEU A 108 1.00 17.04 -17.37
CA LEU A 108 -0.11 17.17 -16.43
C LEU A 108 0.10 18.25 -15.35
N LEU A 109 1.34 18.69 -15.12
CA LEU A 109 1.65 19.69 -14.11
C LEU A 109 1.53 21.13 -14.63
N THR A 110 1.66 21.36 -15.94
CA THR A 110 1.76 22.72 -16.50
C THR A 110 0.99 22.94 -17.80
N GLY A 111 0.42 21.88 -18.38
CA GLY A 111 -0.12 21.87 -19.73
C GLY A 111 0.94 21.82 -20.83
N THR A 112 2.24 21.76 -20.50
CA THR A 112 3.34 21.67 -21.49
C THR A 112 4.39 20.66 -21.03
N LEU A 113 4.59 19.60 -21.82
CA LEU A 113 5.61 18.58 -21.54
C LEU A 113 7.01 19.21 -21.40
N GLY A 114 7.75 18.82 -20.37
CA GLY A 114 9.10 19.32 -20.09
C GLY A 114 9.18 20.69 -19.43
N LYS A 115 8.07 21.41 -19.27
CA LYS A 115 8.07 22.70 -18.57
C LYS A 115 8.12 22.48 -17.05
N ASN A 116 9.11 23.09 -16.41
CA ASN A 116 9.25 23.07 -14.96
C ASN A 116 8.04 23.78 -14.30
N PRO A 117 7.32 23.11 -13.37
CA PRO A 117 6.14 23.67 -12.71
C PRO A 117 6.47 24.71 -11.63
N GLY A 118 7.75 24.89 -11.26
CA GLY A 118 8.19 25.80 -10.20
C GLY A 118 8.12 25.21 -8.79
N TRP A 119 7.80 23.92 -8.65
CA TRP A 119 7.75 23.18 -7.39
C TRP A 119 8.01 21.69 -7.64
N ASP A 120 8.25 20.91 -6.57
CA ASP A 120 8.48 19.47 -6.66
C ASP A 120 7.31 18.69 -5.98
N PRO A 121 6.44 18.04 -6.77
CA PRO A 121 5.32 17.28 -6.22
C PRO A 121 5.70 16.10 -5.34
N LEU A 122 6.78 15.37 -5.67
CA LEU A 122 7.22 14.23 -4.87
C LEU A 122 7.76 14.69 -3.52
N GLU A 123 8.61 15.73 -3.48
CA GLU A 123 9.13 16.27 -2.23
C GLU A 123 7.99 16.74 -1.31
N PHE A 124 7.03 17.49 -1.86
CA PHE A 124 5.88 17.95 -1.10
C PHE A 124 5.04 16.79 -0.56
N ALA A 125 4.79 15.76 -1.37
CA ALA A 125 4.02 14.60 -0.95
C ALA A 125 4.74 13.82 0.16
N ILE A 126 6.06 13.66 0.10
CA ILE A 126 6.85 12.97 1.14
C ILE A 126 6.71 13.70 2.48
N GLN A 127 7.00 15.01 2.48
CA GLN A 127 6.90 15.83 3.68
C GLN A 127 5.49 15.78 4.29
N THR A 128 4.47 15.80 3.43
CA THR A 128 3.07 15.72 3.84
C THR A 128 2.72 14.35 4.41
N ALA A 129 3.16 13.26 3.77
CA ALA A 129 2.93 11.89 4.25
C ALA A 129 3.57 11.69 5.63
N HIS A 130 4.84 12.08 5.78
CA HIS A 130 5.59 11.97 7.03
C HIS A 130 5.00 12.84 8.15
N LYS A 131 4.52 14.05 7.83
CA LYS A 131 3.75 14.90 8.77
C LYS A 131 2.54 14.17 9.35
N TYR A 132 1.87 13.34 8.56
CA TYR A 132 0.72 12.52 8.98
C TYR A 132 1.11 11.09 9.37
N GLY A 133 2.41 10.77 9.51
CA GLY A 133 2.87 9.42 9.89
C GLY A 133 2.52 8.32 8.88
N LEU A 134 2.31 8.67 7.62
CA LEU A 134 2.09 7.74 6.51
C LEU A 134 3.44 7.40 5.86
N GLU A 135 3.63 6.14 5.45
CA GLU A 135 4.69 5.81 4.49
C GLU A 135 4.32 6.30 3.10
N LEU A 136 5.25 6.91 2.38
CA LEU A 136 5.11 7.23 0.95
C LEU A 136 6.03 6.36 0.11
N HIS A 137 5.42 5.57 -0.78
CA HIS A 137 6.17 4.82 -1.78
C HIS A 137 5.99 5.50 -3.13
N ALA A 138 7.11 5.85 -3.77
CA ALA A 138 7.10 6.46 -5.09
C ALA A 138 6.65 5.41 -6.12
N TRP A 139 5.45 5.61 -6.66
CA TRP A 139 4.85 4.73 -7.65
C TRP A 139 5.33 5.07 -9.06
N ILE A 140 5.93 4.06 -9.69
CA ILE A 140 6.52 4.12 -11.02
C ILE A 140 5.75 3.18 -11.94
N ASN A 141 5.11 3.71 -12.98
CA ASN A 141 4.82 2.89 -14.16
C ASN A 141 6.17 2.48 -14.77
N THR A 142 6.43 1.18 -14.92
CA THR A 142 7.76 0.67 -15.23
C THR A 142 8.09 0.77 -16.72
N PHE A 143 7.43 -0.03 -17.56
CA PHE A 143 7.69 -0.07 -18.99
C PHE A 143 6.87 0.90 -19.86
N PRO A 144 5.73 1.47 -19.43
CA PRO A 144 5.05 2.51 -20.19
C PRO A 144 5.98 3.65 -20.57
N ALA A 145 5.94 4.01 -21.85
CA ALA A 145 6.87 4.90 -22.52
C ALA A 145 6.21 6.18 -23.02
N TRP A 146 4.97 6.11 -23.49
CA TRP A 146 4.22 7.27 -23.99
C TRP A 146 2.73 6.96 -24.03
N ARG A 147 1.90 8.02 -24.06
CA ARG A 147 0.45 7.95 -24.27
C ARG A 147 0.03 9.19 -25.06
N GLY A 148 -0.46 9.00 -26.27
CA GLY A 148 -0.84 10.07 -27.19
C GLY A 148 -0.69 9.67 -28.66
N LEU A 149 -1.50 10.30 -29.52
CA LEU A 149 -1.53 10.04 -30.96
C LEU A 149 -0.32 10.65 -31.70
N GLU A 150 0.21 11.75 -31.18
CA GLU A 150 1.37 12.47 -31.72
C GLU A 150 2.66 12.14 -30.99
N ASN A 151 3.79 12.44 -31.63
CA ASN A 151 5.09 12.38 -30.96
C ASN A 151 5.14 13.39 -29.80
N PRO A 152 5.82 13.09 -28.69
CA PRO A 152 6.12 14.09 -27.69
C PRO A 152 6.90 15.24 -28.33
N ILE A 153 6.70 16.46 -27.83
CA ILE A 153 7.48 17.62 -28.24
C ILE A 153 8.95 17.50 -27.77
N LEU A 154 9.85 18.30 -28.35
CA LEU A 154 11.24 18.37 -27.88
C LEU A 154 11.28 18.98 -26.46
N THR A 155 11.98 18.29 -25.56
CA THR A 155 12.11 18.68 -24.14
C THR A 155 13.56 18.63 -23.70
N THR A 156 13.85 19.23 -22.54
CA THR A 156 15.12 19.03 -21.82
C THR A 156 14.81 18.52 -20.40
N PRO A 157 15.28 17.32 -20.02
CA PRO A 157 15.97 16.32 -20.85
C PRO A 157 15.07 15.82 -22.01
N LEU A 158 15.69 15.37 -23.10
CA LEU A 158 14.96 14.81 -24.25
C LEU A 158 14.16 13.57 -23.81
N HIS A 159 12.86 13.57 -24.12
CA HIS A 159 11.96 12.48 -23.79
C HIS A 159 12.49 11.11 -24.28
N PRO A 160 12.52 10.05 -23.45
CA PRO A 160 13.14 8.77 -23.83
C PRO A 160 12.56 8.13 -25.09
N TYR A 161 11.25 8.27 -25.34
CA TYR A 161 10.61 7.85 -26.60
C TYR A 161 11.29 8.44 -27.85
N LEU A 162 11.66 9.74 -27.84
CA LEU A 162 12.34 10.38 -28.98
C LEU A 162 13.81 10.02 -29.06
N ARG A 163 14.46 9.90 -27.89
CA ARG A 163 15.88 9.59 -27.80
C ARG A 163 16.19 8.17 -28.26
N HIS A 164 15.27 7.24 -27.96
CA HIS A 164 15.45 5.81 -28.17
C HIS A 164 14.20 5.17 -28.81
N PRO A 165 13.85 5.51 -30.05
CA PRO A 165 12.70 4.90 -30.73
C PRO A 165 12.86 3.38 -30.90
N GLU A 166 14.09 2.86 -30.88
CA GLU A 166 14.40 1.43 -30.93
C GLU A 166 14.04 0.67 -29.64
N TRP A 167 13.66 1.37 -28.57
CA TRP A 167 13.27 0.73 -27.31
C TRP A 167 11.83 0.24 -27.29
N ILE A 168 11.00 0.64 -28.25
CA ILE A 168 9.57 0.31 -28.25
C ILE A 168 9.34 -1.16 -28.54
N VAL A 169 8.45 -1.77 -27.77
CA VAL A 169 8.05 -3.16 -27.97
C VAL A 169 7.42 -3.34 -29.36
N CYS A 170 7.72 -4.47 -30.00
CA CYS A 170 7.25 -4.78 -31.34
C CYS A 170 6.39 -6.05 -31.36
N ASP A 171 5.43 -6.10 -32.27
CA ASP A 171 4.55 -7.25 -32.51
C ASP A 171 5.30 -8.42 -33.19
N ASN A 172 4.62 -9.55 -33.42
CA ASN A 172 5.18 -10.76 -34.06
C ASN A 172 5.80 -10.50 -35.45
N SER A 173 5.41 -9.43 -36.14
CA SER A 173 5.97 -9.03 -37.44
C SER A 173 7.20 -8.13 -37.32
N GLY A 174 7.58 -7.76 -36.09
CA GLY A 174 8.66 -6.82 -35.80
C GLY A 174 8.24 -5.36 -35.96
N LYS A 175 6.93 -5.05 -36.02
CA LYS A 175 6.43 -3.69 -36.13
C LYS A 175 6.28 -3.07 -34.73
N PRO A 176 6.82 -1.86 -34.48
CA PRO A 176 6.66 -1.17 -33.20
C PRO A 176 5.19 -0.95 -32.84
N MET A 177 4.88 -1.03 -31.55
CA MET A 177 3.55 -0.72 -31.02
C MET A 177 3.10 0.67 -31.48
N PRO A 178 1.89 0.80 -32.07
CA PRO A 178 1.43 2.08 -32.61
C PRO A 178 1.08 3.04 -31.48
N LYS A 179 1.31 4.34 -31.74
CA LYS A 179 0.81 5.43 -30.88
C LYS A 179 -0.72 5.34 -30.75
N SER A 180 -1.22 5.59 -29.54
CA SER A 180 -2.65 5.53 -29.21
C SER A 180 -2.94 6.37 -27.96
N ASP A 181 -4.22 6.50 -27.60
CA ASP A 181 -4.64 7.08 -26.31
C ASP A 181 -4.48 6.10 -25.13
N HIS A 182 -3.88 4.93 -25.37
CA HIS A 182 -3.40 3.98 -24.38
C HIS A 182 -1.87 3.94 -24.34
N TYR A 183 -1.30 3.28 -23.33
CA TYR A 183 0.15 3.21 -23.16
C TYR A 183 0.80 2.44 -24.31
N ILE A 184 1.82 3.05 -24.91
CA ILE A 184 2.86 2.32 -25.62
C ILE A 184 4.00 2.05 -24.65
N SER A 185 4.68 0.90 -24.80
CA SER A 185 5.67 0.45 -23.81
C SER A 185 7.06 0.25 -24.40
N PHE A 186 8.07 0.52 -23.60
CA PHE A 186 9.42 0.03 -23.84
C PHE A 186 9.47 -1.50 -23.69
N SER A 187 10.41 -2.13 -24.38
CA SER A 187 10.61 -3.57 -24.32
C SER A 187 11.49 -3.96 -23.12
N PRO A 188 10.97 -4.77 -22.17
CA PRO A 188 11.76 -5.35 -21.08
C PRO A 188 12.99 -6.12 -21.56
N GLY A 189 12.94 -6.72 -22.76
CA GLY A 189 14.04 -7.49 -23.34
C GLY A 189 15.25 -6.67 -23.81
N ILE A 190 15.20 -5.35 -23.73
CA ILE A 190 16.32 -4.46 -24.08
C ILE A 190 17.05 -4.05 -22.79
N PRO A 191 18.34 -4.42 -22.59
CA PRO A 191 19.08 -4.06 -21.38
C PRO A 191 19.14 -2.54 -21.12
N ALA A 192 19.30 -1.73 -22.19
CA ALA A 192 19.35 -0.28 -22.07
C ALA A 192 18.05 0.35 -21.51
N VAL A 193 16.88 -0.25 -21.79
CA VAL A 193 15.60 0.14 -21.19
C VAL A 193 15.63 -0.08 -19.68
N ARG A 194 16.02 -1.29 -19.26
CA ARG A 194 16.12 -1.65 -17.84
C ARG A 194 17.09 -0.72 -17.12
N ASP A 195 18.24 -0.44 -17.73
CA ASP A 195 19.27 0.45 -17.19
C ASP A 195 18.79 1.90 -17.05
N HIS A 196 18.01 2.40 -18.02
CA HIS A 196 17.40 3.73 -17.93
C HIS A 196 16.41 3.82 -16.77
N ILE A 197 15.51 2.84 -16.63
CA ILE A 197 14.53 2.84 -15.53
C ILE A 197 15.23 2.66 -14.18
N VAL A 198 16.28 1.84 -14.08
CA VAL A 198 17.10 1.72 -12.86
C VAL A 198 17.79 3.05 -12.52
N LYS A 199 18.25 3.82 -13.52
CA LYS A 199 18.78 5.18 -13.29
C LYS A 199 17.72 6.13 -12.75
N VAL A 200 16.49 6.06 -13.25
CA VAL A 200 15.34 6.82 -12.72
C VAL A 200 15.06 6.46 -11.27
N VAL A 201 15.01 5.16 -10.95
CA VAL A 201 14.85 4.65 -9.58
C VAL A 201 15.98 5.15 -8.67
N ALA A 202 17.24 5.04 -9.11
CA ALA A 202 18.39 5.53 -8.35
C ALA A 202 18.35 7.05 -8.12
N ASP A 203 17.88 7.83 -9.10
CA ASP A 203 17.70 9.28 -8.96
C ASP A 203 16.70 9.61 -7.85
N ILE A 204 15.58 8.88 -7.80
CA ILE A 204 14.55 9.06 -6.76
C ILE A 204 15.11 8.69 -5.39
N VAL A 205 15.64 7.48 -5.23
CA VAL A 205 16.09 6.98 -3.92
C VAL A 205 17.25 7.80 -3.35
N SER A 206 18.14 8.30 -4.20
CA SER A 206 19.29 9.12 -3.75
C SER A 206 18.93 10.54 -3.33
N LYS A 207 17.85 11.11 -3.87
CA LYS A 207 17.46 12.51 -3.62
C LYS A 207 16.37 12.66 -2.57
N TYR A 208 15.43 11.74 -2.54
CA TYR A 208 14.18 11.88 -1.78
C TYR A 208 14.12 10.88 -0.64
N ASP A 209 13.48 11.27 0.47
CA ASP A 209 13.26 10.40 1.63
C ASP A 209 12.00 9.54 1.48
N VAL A 210 11.98 8.73 0.41
CA VAL A 210 10.89 7.77 0.16
C VAL A 210 10.98 6.58 1.10
N ASP A 211 9.84 6.08 1.58
CA ASP A 211 9.76 4.83 2.35
C ASP A 211 9.86 3.59 1.45
N GLY A 212 9.52 3.75 0.17
CA GLY A 212 9.58 2.68 -0.81
C GLY A 212 9.50 3.11 -2.27
N ILE A 213 9.75 2.15 -3.15
CA ILE A 213 9.49 2.21 -4.58
C ILE A 213 8.40 1.18 -4.90
N HIS A 214 7.33 1.63 -5.54
CA HIS A 214 6.22 0.78 -5.95
C HIS A 214 6.16 0.69 -7.48
N PHE A 215 6.37 -0.50 -8.04
CA PHE A 215 6.33 -0.73 -9.47
C PHE A 215 4.94 -1.15 -9.94
N ASP A 216 4.37 -0.41 -10.88
CA ASP A 216 3.22 -0.85 -11.67
C ASP A 216 3.65 -1.04 -13.12
N TYR A 217 2.84 -1.71 -13.92
CA TYR A 217 3.14 -2.06 -15.31
C TYR A 217 4.55 -2.68 -15.46
N ILE A 218 4.99 -3.44 -14.47
CA ILE A 218 6.23 -4.25 -14.50
C ILE A 218 5.96 -5.57 -15.23
N ARG A 219 5.57 -5.44 -16.50
CA ARG A 219 5.08 -6.52 -17.35
C ARG A 219 5.05 -6.07 -18.81
N TYR A 220 4.75 -7.00 -19.70
CA TYR A 220 4.46 -6.70 -21.10
C TYR A 220 3.03 -6.11 -21.29
N PRO A 221 2.77 -5.38 -22.40
CA PRO A 221 1.47 -4.70 -22.66
C PRO A 221 0.26 -5.64 -22.71
N GLU A 222 -0.95 -5.10 -22.55
CA GLU A 222 -2.18 -5.91 -22.54
C GLU A 222 -2.35 -6.81 -23.78
N ASN A 223 -2.08 -6.27 -24.97
CA ASN A 223 -2.33 -6.99 -26.23
C ASN A 223 -1.16 -7.92 -26.63
N SER A 224 -0.24 -8.23 -25.71
CA SER A 224 0.92 -9.08 -26.00
C SER A 224 0.55 -10.50 -26.44
N PRO A 225 -0.46 -11.18 -25.89
CA PRO A 225 -0.85 -12.50 -26.37
C PRO A 225 -1.39 -12.49 -27.81
N GLU A 226 -2.15 -11.46 -28.18
CA GLU A 226 -2.81 -11.38 -29.49
C GLU A 226 -1.85 -10.91 -30.58
N LEU A 227 -1.07 -9.86 -30.29
CA LEU A 227 -0.20 -9.21 -31.26
C LEU A 227 1.26 -9.69 -31.16
N GLY A 228 1.64 -10.35 -30.07
CA GLY A 228 3.00 -10.80 -29.83
C GLY A 228 3.95 -9.66 -29.49
N TYR A 229 3.51 -8.70 -28.68
CA TYR A 229 4.33 -7.57 -28.22
C TYR A 229 5.47 -8.02 -27.29
N SER A 230 6.49 -8.64 -27.87
CA SER A 230 7.75 -9.04 -27.24
C SER A 230 8.88 -9.25 -28.26
N HIS A 231 8.60 -8.99 -29.55
CA HIS A 231 9.40 -9.41 -30.70
C HIS A 231 10.19 -8.25 -31.34
N ASP A 232 10.70 -7.33 -30.53
CA ASP A 232 11.65 -6.34 -31.04
C ASP A 232 12.96 -7.02 -31.48
N ARG A 233 13.65 -6.40 -32.45
CA ARG A 233 14.84 -6.98 -33.09
C ARG A 233 15.99 -7.23 -32.10
N ILE A 234 16.12 -6.42 -31.05
CA ILE A 234 17.18 -6.57 -30.05
C ILE A 234 16.89 -7.80 -29.18
N SER A 235 15.65 -7.94 -28.71
CA SER A 235 15.20 -9.10 -27.93
C SER A 235 15.34 -10.40 -28.71
N ILE A 236 14.90 -10.46 -29.97
CA ILE A 236 15.06 -11.65 -30.83
C ILE A 236 16.54 -12.04 -30.98
N ARG A 237 17.43 -11.06 -31.19
CA ARG A 237 18.86 -11.32 -31.33
C ARG A 237 19.44 -11.88 -30.03
N ARG A 238 19.08 -11.31 -28.88
CA ARG A 238 19.55 -11.74 -27.57
C ARG A 238 19.05 -13.14 -27.23
N PHE A 239 17.80 -13.44 -27.50
CA PHE A 239 17.23 -14.77 -27.28
C PHE A 239 17.97 -15.89 -28.03
N LYS A 240 18.40 -15.61 -29.27
CA LYS A 240 19.14 -16.56 -30.13
C LYS A 240 20.63 -16.68 -29.77
N SER A 241 21.15 -15.81 -28.92
CA SER A 241 22.56 -15.78 -28.53
C SER A 241 22.77 -16.63 -27.27
N PRO A 242 23.72 -17.58 -27.27
CA PRO A 242 24.09 -18.33 -26.07
C PRO A 242 24.60 -17.43 -24.93
N GLU A 243 25.17 -16.26 -25.24
CA GLU A 243 25.63 -15.32 -24.20
C GLU A 243 24.45 -14.70 -23.42
N SER A 244 23.32 -14.45 -24.09
CA SER A 244 22.14 -13.82 -23.48
C SER A 244 21.00 -14.80 -23.14
N ASN A 245 21.11 -16.07 -23.54
CA ASN A 245 20.21 -17.16 -23.15
C ASN A 245 21.03 -18.45 -22.83
N PRO A 246 21.89 -18.43 -21.81
CA PRO A 246 22.83 -19.52 -21.54
C PRO A 246 22.14 -20.80 -21.05
N LEU A 247 20.91 -20.70 -20.53
CA LEU A 247 20.11 -21.84 -20.07
C LEU A 247 19.21 -22.43 -21.17
N ASN A 248 19.29 -21.91 -22.40
CA ASN A 248 18.43 -22.31 -23.52
C ASN A 248 16.94 -22.29 -23.15
N LEU A 249 16.50 -21.23 -22.46
CA LEU A 249 15.10 -21.01 -22.11
C LEU A 249 14.26 -20.94 -23.39
N ASN A 250 13.01 -21.40 -23.33
CA ASN A 250 12.03 -21.08 -24.36
C ASN A 250 11.70 -19.56 -24.34
N TRP A 251 11.00 -19.09 -25.37
CA TRP A 251 10.71 -17.67 -25.52
C TRP A 251 9.99 -17.07 -24.30
N ASP A 252 8.94 -17.72 -23.81
CA ASP A 252 8.13 -17.21 -22.70
C ASP A 252 8.91 -17.16 -21.38
N ASP A 253 9.69 -18.21 -21.08
CA ASP A 253 10.58 -18.22 -19.92
C ASP A 253 11.67 -17.16 -20.04
N TRP A 254 12.22 -16.96 -21.24
CA TRP A 254 13.19 -15.90 -21.48
C TRP A 254 12.58 -14.52 -21.25
N GLN A 255 11.33 -14.28 -21.65
CA GLN A 255 10.63 -13.01 -21.40
C GLN A 255 10.37 -12.77 -19.91
N ARG A 256 9.90 -13.79 -19.16
CA ARG A 256 9.79 -13.72 -17.69
C ARG A 256 11.14 -13.40 -17.05
N ASP A 257 12.22 -13.98 -17.56
CA ASP A 257 13.57 -13.71 -17.08
C ASP A 257 14.01 -12.25 -17.35
N GLN A 258 13.56 -11.62 -18.44
CA GLN A 258 13.89 -10.21 -18.71
C GLN A 258 13.22 -9.24 -17.72
N VAL A 259 11.96 -9.50 -17.35
CA VAL A 259 11.27 -8.74 -16.30
C VAL A 259 11.92 -9.01 -14.94
N THR A 260 12.28 -10.27 -14.65
CA THR A 260 12.99 -10.67 -13.43
C THR A 260 14.37 -10.00 -13.31
N ALA A 261 15.09 -9.88 -14.42
CA ALA A 261 16.38 -9.19 -14.46
C ALA A 261 16.24 -7.69 -14.17
N PHE A 262 15.14 -7.06 -14.58
CA PHE A 262 14.84 -5.67 -14.21
C PHE A 262 14.65 -5.53 -12.70
N ILE A 263 13.70 -6.27 -12.11
CA ILE A 263 13.37 -6.12 -10.68
C ILE A 263 14.57 -6.48 -9.80
N THR A 264 15.35 -7.49 -10.18
CA THR A 264 16.60 -7.85 -9.49
C THR A 264 17.56 -6.67 -9.45
N LYS A 265 17.84 -6.06 -10.61
CA LYS A 265 18.76 -4.92 -10.70
C LYS A 265 18.23 -3.69 -9.96
N ALA A 266 16.91 -3.44 -10.04
CA ALA A 266 16.28 -2.34 -9.32
C ALA A 266 16.39 -2.54 -7.80
N TYR A 267 16.05 -3.74 -7.29
CA TYR A 267 16.14 -4.08 -5.88
C TYR A 267 17.57 -3.91 -5.33
N ASP A 268 18.56 -4.44 -6.05
CA ASP A 268 19.98 -4.33 -5.66
C ASP A 268 20.44 -2.87 -5.65
N THR A 269 20.02 -2.09 -6.65
CA THR A 269 20.35 -0.67 -6.73
C THR A 269 19.73 0.10 -5.56
N ILE A 270 18.43 -0.09 -5.29
CA ILE A 270 17.71 0.55 -4.17
C ILE A 270 18.40 0.22 -2.85
N THR A 271 18.62 -1.07 -2.60
CA THR A 271 19.23 -1.56 -1.36
C THR A 271 20.66 -1.05 -1.17
N SER A 272 21.42 -0.89 -2.26
CA SER A 272 22.77 -0.32 -2.19
C SER A 272 22.82 1.17 -1.84
N ILE A 273 21.73 1.92 -2.10
CA ILE A 273 21.65 3.35 -1.82
C ILE A 273 21.04 3.58 -0.43
N LYS A 274 19.89 2.96 -0.16
CA LYS A 274 19.16 3.03 1.10
C LYS A 274 18.58 1.64 1.42
N PRO A 275 19.25 0.80 2.22
CA PRO A 275 18.83 -0.59 2.49
C PRO A 275 17.40 -0.72 3.03
N TYR A 276 16.94 0.29 3.76
CA TYR A 276 15.62 0.35 4.37
C TYR A 276 14.47 0.64 3.40
N VAL A 277 14.75 1.17 2.20
CA VAL A 277 13.71 1.51 1.22
C VAL A 277 13.06 0.23 0.69
N LYS A 278 11.73 0.16 0.82
CA LYS A 278 10.93 -1.02 0.47
C LYS A 278 10.71 -1.09 -1.04
N VAL A 279 10.67 -2.30 -1.59
CA VAL A 279 10.38 -2.57 -3.00
C VAL A 279 9.08 -3.36 -3.10
N SER A 280 8.10 -2.79 -3.78
CA SER A 280 6.81 -3.45 -4.00
C SER A 280 6.40 -3.41 -5.47
N ALA A 281 5.48 -4.29 -5.85
CA ALA A 281 4.93 -4.31 -7.19
C ALA A 281 3.42 -4.55 -7.21
N SER A 282 2.71 -3.75 -8.00
CA SER A 282 1.37 -4.03 -8.46
C SER A 282 1.41 -5.13 -9.53
N VAL A 283 0.69 -6.22 -9.29
CA VAL A 283 0.67 -7.40 -10.14
C VAL A 283 -0.74 -7.74 -10.59
N ILE A 284 -0.88 -8.46 -11.71
CA ILE A 284 -2.19 -8.92 -12.18
C ILE A 284 -2.87 -9.76 -11.09
N GLY A 285 -4.17 -9.52 -10.87
CA GLY A 285 -4.94 -10.22 -9.83
C GLY A 285 -4.87 -11.72 -9.95
N ASN A 286 -4.89 -12.28 -11.17
CA ASN A 286 -4.67 -13.70 -11.39
C ASN A 286 -3.18 -14.00 -11.63
N TYR A 287 -2.59 -14.92 -10.86
CA TYR A 287 -1.18 -15.25 -11.03
C TYR A 287 -0.95 -16.14 -12.25
N GLN A 288 -1.53 -17.36 -12.25
CA GLN A 288 -1.33 -18.35 -13.32
C GLN A 288 -2.62 -19.10 -13.71
N THR A 289 -3.80 -18.64 -13.28
CA THR A 289 -5.08 -19.20 -13.69
C THR A 289 -5.41 -18.89 -15.17
N SER A 290 -6.37 -19.63 -15.74
CA SER A 290 -6.78 -19.49 -17.14
C SER A 290 -7.28 -18.08 -17.46
N GLY A 291 -7.08 -17.65 -18.71
CA GLY A 291 -7.45 -16.31 -19.17
C GLY A 291 -6.37 -15.28 -18.87
N TRP A 292 -6.79 -14.05 -18.56
CA TRP A 292 -5.88 -12.94 -18.25
C TRP A 292 -5.14 -13.19 -16.93
N ASN A 293 -3.82 -13.36 -16.97
CA ASN A 293 -2.99 -13.67 -15.78
C ASN A 293 -1.57 -13.09 -15.88
N GLY A 294 -0.88 -12.99 -14.75
CA GLY A 294 0.48 -12.45 -14.67
C GLY A 294 1.51 -13.31 -15.41
N TYR A 295 1.56 -14.61 -15.12
CA TYR A 295 2.67 -15.48 -15.48
C TYR A 295 2.73 -15.85 -16.98
N ASN A 296 1.61 -16.29 -17.56
CA ASN A 296 1.55 -16.82 -18.92
C ASN A 296 1.31 -15.74 -19.99
N VAL A 297 0.60 -14.66 -19.65
CA VAL A 297 0.08 -13.69 -20.63
C VAL A 297 0.94 -12.42 -20.70
N VAL A 298 1.43 -11.92 -19.56
CA VAL A 298 2.21 -10.68 -19.48
C VAL A 298 3.60 -10.86 -18.87
N TYR A 299 4.02 -12.11 -18.67
CA TYR A 299 5.35 -12.50 -18.21
C TYR A 299 5.75 -11.91 -16.83
N GLN A 300 4.78 -11.73 -15.96
CA GLN A 300 4.90 -11.15 -14.62
C GLN A 300 5.01 -12.26 -13.55
N ASP A 301 6.22 -12.80 -13.37
CA ASP A 301 6.52 -13.89 -12.44
C ASP A 301 6.79 -13.38 -11.01
N ALA A 302 5.74 -12.86 -10.36
CA ALA A 302 5.82 -12.27 -9.03
C ALA A 302 6.26 -13.27 -7.95
N ARG A 303 5.90 -14.55 -8.11
CA ARG A 303 6.34 -15.63 -7.23
C ARG A 303 7.86 -15.76 -7.26
N ARG A 304 8.46 -15.84 -8.45
CA ARG A 304 9.91 -15.95 -8.58
C ARG A 304 10.62 -14.79 -7.92
N TRP A 305 10.11 -13.56 -8.06
CA TRP A 305 10.73 -12.37 -7.45
C TRP A 305 10.82 -12.50 -5.92
N ALA A 306 9.79 -13.06 -5.28
CA ALA A 306 9.80 -13.37 -3.85
C ALA A 306 10.78 -14.51 -3.53
N GLU A 307 10.79 -15.59 -4.32
CA GLU A 307 11.67 -16.75 -4.11
C GLU A 307 13.17 -16.40 -4.17
N ILE A 308 13.54 -15.44 -5.03
CA ILE A 308 14.93 -14.96 -5.17
C ILE A 308 15.25 -13.74 -4.27
N ASP A 309 14.35 -13.39 -3.34
CA ASP A 309 14.48 -12.29 -2.39
C ASP A 309 14.73 -10.91 -3.06
N LYS A 310 14.07 -10.64 -4.22
CA LYS A 310 14.19 -9.37 -4.97
C LYS A 310 12.91 -8.52 -4.98
N ILE A 311 12.02 -8.77 -4.03
CA ILE A 311 10.84 -7.94 -3.75
C ILE A 311 10.48 -8.05 -2.27
N ASP A 312 9.97 -6.98 -1.68
CA ASP A 312 9.58 -6.94 -0.28
C ASP A 312 8.07 -7.14 -0.10
N MET A 313 7.24 -6.61 -1.01
CA MET A 313 5.78 -6.73 -0.94
C MET A 313 5.15 -6.93 -2.31
N ILE A 314 4.13 -7.78 -2.39
CA ILE A 314 3.38 -8.06 -3.62
C ILE A 314 1.96 -7.53 -3.47
N VAL A 315 1.47 -6.82 -4.49
CA VAL A 315 0.16 -6.16 -4.45
C VAL A 315 -0.68 -6.62 -5.64
N PRO A 316 -1.37 -7.76 -5.56
CA PRO A 316 -2.27 -8.19 -6.63
C PRO A 316 -3.47 -7.28 -6.78
N MET A 317 -3.75 -6.84 -8.01
CA MET A 317 -4.93 -6.05 -8.37
C MET A 317 -6.17 -6.96 -8.51
N ILE A 318 -6.81 -7.28 -7.39
CA ILE A 318 -7.96 -8.19 -7.32
C ILE A 318 -9.26 -7.38 -7.48
N TYR A 319 -9.49 -6.86 -8.68
CA TYR A 319 -10.65 -6.00 -8.97
C TYR A 319 -11.86 -6.81 -9.48
N TYR A 320 -12.07 -7.98 -8.88
CA TYR A 320 -13.15 -8.91 -9.22
C TYR A 320 -14.17 -8.96 -8.10
N ARG A 321 -15.45 -9.13 -8.42
CA ARG A 321 -16.47 -9.35 -7.39
C ARG A 321 -16.31 -10.72 -6.72
N ARG A 322 -16.84 -10.84 -5.51
CA ARG A 322 -16.89 -12.07 -4.71
C ARG A 322 -17.79 -13.15 -5.34
N ASP A 323 -18.80 -12.76 -6.11
CA ASP A 323 -19.71 -13.66 -6.81
C ASP A 323 -19.31 -13.97 -8.26
N TYR A 324 -18.15 -13.49 -8.70
CA TYR A 324 -17.66 -13.74 -10.05
C TYR A 324 -17.37 -15.23 -10.27
N ARG A 325 -17.81 -15.79 -11.41
CA ARG A 325 -17.85 -17.25 -11.62
C ARG A 325 -16.46 -17.90 -11.64
N GLU A 326 -15.49 -17.23 -12.24
CA GLU A 326 -14.09 -17.68 -12.35
C GLU A 326 -13.20 -16.59 -11.78
N ASN A 327 -12.25 -16.90 -10.91
CA ASN A 327 -11.41 -15.91 -10.25
C ASN A 327 -12.19 -14.90 -9.37
N SER A 328 -13.15 -15.39 -8.57
CA SER A 328 -13.78 -14.55 -7.54
C SER A 328 -12.77 -14.01 -6.54
N PHE A 329 -13.06 -12.86 -5.95
CA PHE A 329 -12.17 -12.23 -4.95
C PHE A 329 -11.67 -13.20 -3.86
N PRO A 330 -12.52 -13.98 -3.17
CA PRO A 330 -12.04 -14.91 -2.13
C PRO A 330 -11.12 -16.01 -2.68
N THR A 331 -11.39 -16.47 -3.91
CA THR A 331 -10.59 -17.51 -4.57
C THR A 331 -9.19 -16.98 -4.87
N VAL A 332 -9.11 -15.78 -5.44
CA VAL A 332 -7.85 -15.14 -5.83
C VAL A 332 -7.02 -14.77 -4.60
N VAL A 333 -7.66 -14.24 -3.55
CA VAL A 333 -6.99 -13.97 -2.26
C VAL A 333 -6.33 -15.23 -1.69
N LYS A 334 -7.05 -16.35 -1.71
CA LYS A 334 -6.53 -17.64 -1.25
C LYS A 334 -5.38 -18.13 -2.14
N GLU A 335 -5.51 -18.04 -3.46
CA GLU A 335 -4.46 -18.41 -4.42
C GLU A 335 -3.17 -17.64 -4.14
N TRP A 336 -3.26 -16.32 -3.90
CA TRP A 336 -2.07 -15.51 -3.59
C TRP A 336 -1.40 -15.90 -2.27
N LYS A 337 -2.19 -16.25 -1.26
CA LYS A 337 -1.66 -16.76 0.01
C LYS A 337 -0.85 -18.04 -0.20
N GLU A 338 -1.31 -18.91 -1.09
CA GLU A 338 -0.66 -20.18 -1.42
C GLU A 338 0.50 -20.02 -2.40
N THR A 339 0.48 -19.01 -3.27
CA THR A 339 1.50 -18.77 -4.30
C THR A 339 2.83 -18.30 -3.72
N ILE A 340 2.79 -17.52 -2.63
CA ILE A 340 3.99 -16.91 -2.03
C ILE A 340 4.43 -17.71 -0.80
N HIS A 341 5.45 -18.56 -0.98
CA HIS A 341 5.96 -19.46 0.07
C HIS A 341 6.96 -18.78 1.02
N LYS A 342 7.56 -17.66 0.61
CA LYS A 342 8.45 -16.86 1.44
C LYS A 342 7.63 -15.93 2.34
N GLU A 343 8.19 -15.55 3.47
CA GLU A 343 7.60 -14.51 4.32
C GLU A 343 7.70 -13.16 3.59
N ARG A 344 6.68 -12.84 2.79
CA ARG A 344 6.52 -11.58 2.07
C ARG A 344 5.08 -11.11 2.21
N PRO A 345 4.83 -9.88 2.69
CA PRO A 345 3.51 -9.29 2.69
C PRO A 345 2.88 -9.32 1.31
N VAL A 346 1.69 -9.90 1.25
CA VAL A 346 0.82 -9.79 0.09
C VAL A 346 -0.36 -8.91 0.48
N LEU A 347 -0.60 -7.85 -0.31
CA LEU A 347 -1.61 -6.83 -0.02
C LEU A 347 -2.70 -6.87 -1.10
N ALA A 348 -3.95 -7.16 -0.73
CA ALA A 348 -5.03 -7.25 -1.71
C ALA A 348 -5.39 -5.86 -2.29
N GLY A 349 -5.25 -5.69 -3.60
CA GLY A 349 -5.73 -4.51 -4.32
C GLY A 349 -7.24 -4.55 -4.50
N LEU A 350 -7.96 -3.57 -3.94
CA LEU A 350 -9.41 -3.47 -3.91
C LEU A 350 -9.92 -2.48 -4.96
N GLY A 351 -10.90 -2.90 -5.77
CA GLY A 351 -11.46 -2.14 -6.89
C GLY A 351 -12.53 -1.12 -6.50
N ALA A 352 -12.29 -0.29 -5.48
CA ALA A 352 -13.28 0.64 -4.91
C ALA A 352 -13.82 1.70 -5.90
N TYR A 353 -13.15 1.91 -7.03
CA TYR A 353 -13.63 2.75 -8.13
C TYR A 353 -14.77 2.13 -8.95
N ALA A 354 -14.92 0.79 -8.92
CA ALA A 354 -15.83 0.05 -9.78
C ALA A 354 -16.87 -0.80 -9.03
N LEU A 355 -16.59 -1.17 -7.78
CA LEU A 355 -17.44 -2.06 -7.00
C LEU A 355 -18.27 -1.31 -5.96
N ASP A 356 -19.40 -1.92 -5.58
CA ASP A 356 -20.28 -1.41 -4.53
C ASP A 356 -19.55 -1.36 -3.19
N TRP A 357 -19.82 -0.35 -2.36
CA TRP A 357 -19.08 -0.18 -1.10
C TRP A 357 -19.26 -1.35 -0.13
N ASP A 358 -20.46 -1.93 -0.06
CA ASP A 358 -20.72 -3.12 0.78
C ASP A 358 -19.91 -4.34 0.32
N GLU A 359 -19.67 -4.47 -0.99
CA GLU A 359 -18.79 -5.51 -1.53
C GLU A 359 -17.36 -5.31 -1.03
N ILE A 360 -16.83 -4.08 -1.13
CA ILE A 360 -15.50 -3.73 -0.63
C ILE A 360 -15.35 -4.04 0.87
N LEU A 361 -16.37 -3.75 1.68
CA LEU A 361 -16.34 -4.06 3.12
C LEU A 361 -16.26 -5.57 3.40
N LEU A 362 -16.85 -6.41 2.54
CA LEU A 362 -16.75 -7.88 2.64
C LEU A 362 -15.41 -8.39 2.12
N GLU A 363 -14.85 -7.77 1.07
CA GLU A 363 -13.51 -8.09 0.56
C GLU A 363 -12.40 -7.84 1.60
N ILE A 364 -12.55 -6.81 2.44
CA ILE A 364 -11.68 -6.57 3.59
C ILE A 364 -11.73 -7.76 4.56
N ASP A 365 -12.91 -8.31 4.83
CA ASP A 365 -13.06 -9.46 5.72
C ASP A 365 -12.46 -10.72 5.08
N ASP A 366 -12.68 -10.96 3.78
CA ASP A 366 -12.08 -12.09 3.07
C ASP A 366 -10.55 -12.01 3.06
N THR A 367 -9.98 -10.82 2.86
CA THR A 367 -8.53 -10.57 2.92
C THR A 367 -7.95 -10.97 4.28
N ARG A 368 -8.60 -10.55 5.37
CA ARG A 368 -8.19 -10.85 6.75
C ARG A 368 -8.37 -12.33 7.08
N ASN A 369 -9.51 -12.92 6.69
CA ASN A 369 -9.83 -14.33 6.96
C ASN A 369 -8.86 -15.30 6.27
N ASN A 370 -8.27 -14.90 5.14
CA ASN A 370 -7.25 -15.67 4.44
C ASN A 370 -5.80 -15.32 4.85
N GLY A 371 -5.61 -14.40 5.80
CA GLY A 371 -4.31 -14.08 6.38
C GLY A 371 -3.36 -13.38 5.42
N LEU A 372 -3.87 -12.56 4.50
CA LEU A 372 -3.05 -11.58 3.78
C LEU A 372 -2.65 -10.43 4.71
N SER A 373 -1.53 -9.78 4.40
CA SER A 373 -0.87 -8.82 5.32
C SER A 373 -1.42 -7.41 5.24
N GLY A 374 -2.40 -7.17 4.36
CA GLY A 374 -3.05 -5.89 4.22
C GLY A 374 -3.79 -5.76 2.90
N LEU A 375 -4.12 -4.52 2.58
CA LEU A 375 -5.03 -4.15 1.50
C LEU A 375 -4.64 -2.78 0.94
N VAL A 376 -5.01 -2.56 -0.32
CA VAL A 376 -4.70 -1.34 -1.05
C VAL A 376 -5.91 -0.91 -1.86
N PHE A 377 -6.45 0.28 -1.62
CA PHE A 377 -7.60 0.77 -2.39
C PHE A 377 -7.14 1.44 -3.68
N PHE A 378 -7.73 1.04 -4.81
CA PHE A 378 -7.65 1.78 -6.06
C PHE A 378 -8.95 2.57 -6.27
N ALA A 379 -8.95 3.90 -6.23
CA ALA A 379 -7.84 4.80 -5.84
C ALA A 379 -8.32 5.77 -4.75
N ILE A 380 -7.44 6.66 -4.28
CA ILE A 380 -7.79 7.62 -3.21
C ILE A 380 -9.00 8.47 -3.57
N SER A 381 -9.16 8.76 -4.85
CA SER A 381 -10.25 9.56 -5.37
C SER A 381 -11.59 8.81 -5.44
N SER A 382 -11.58 7.52 -5.11
CA SER A 382 -12.75 6.65 -4.91
C SER A 382 -13.19 6.56 -3.44
N LEU A 383 -12.44 7.15 -2.52
CA LEU A 383 -12.70 7.18 -1.08
C LEU A 383 -13.15 8.58 -0.64
N ASP A 384 -14.45 8.85 -0.75
CA ASP A 384 -15.04 10.07 -0.18
C ASP A 384 -15.08 10.03 1.36
N SER A 385 -15.48 11.16 1.96
CA SER A 385 -15.57 11.30 3.42
C SER A 385 -16.53 10.31 4.07
N GLU A 386 -17.59 9.89 3.39
CA GLU A 386 -18.56 8.93 3.93
C GLU A 386 -17.96 7.52 3.99
N LYS A 387 -17.25 7.11 2.93
CA LYS A 387 -16.50 5.83 2.90
C LYS A 387 -15.38 5.81 3.93
N LEU A 388 -14.64 6.90 4.07
CA LEU A 388 -13.59 7.01 5.10
C LEU A 388 -14.17 6.94 6.52
N ALA A 389 -15.30 7.61 6.77
CA ALA A 389 -16.01 7.50 8.05
C ALA A 389 -16.58 6.08 8.29
N SER A 390 -17.06 5.42 7.23
CA SER A 390 -17.51 4.03 7.25
C SER A 390 -16.35 3.09 7.65
N LEU A 391 -15.18 3.22 7.02
CA LEU A 391 -13.98 2.47 7.41
C LEU A 391 -13.61 2.71 8.87
N LYS A 392 -13.50 3.97 9.29
CA LYS A 392 -13.12 4.32 10.66
C LYS A 392 -14.08 3.78 11.71
N SER A 393 -15.38 3.71 11.42
CA SER A 393 -16.39 3.20 12.34
C SER A 393 -16.52 1.68 12.34
N THR A 394 -16.13 1.00 11.25
CA THR A 394 -16.37 -0.45 11.07
C THR A 394 -15.10 -1.28 10.98
N LYS A 395 -14.24 -1.02 9.98
CA LYS A 395 -13.11 -1.91 9.63
C LYS A 395 -11.76 -1.43 10.16
N PHE A 396 -11.55 -0.12 10.30
CA PHE A 396 -10.30 0.54 10.70
C PHE A 396 -10.47 1.31 12.01
N GLN A 397 -11.13 0.71 13.01
CA GLN A 397 -11.48 1.39 14.26
C GLN A 397 -10.27 1.89 15.07
N TYR A 398 -9.15 1.17 15.00
CA TYR A 398 -7.91 1.49 15.71
C TYR A 398 -6.75 1.67 14.73
N PRO A 399 -5.73 2.47 15.09
CA PRO A 399 -4.45 2.47 14.39
C PRO A 399 -3.87 1.05 14.29
N THR A 400 -2.97 0.84 13.34
CA THR A 400 -2.30 -0.45 13.12
C THR A 400 -0.87 -0.20 12.67
N LEU A 401 0.00 -1.15 12.95
CA LEU A 401 1.38 -1.13 12.51
C LEU A 401 1.49 -1.71 11.09
N LEU A 402 2.52 -1.33 10.37
CA LEU A 402 2.86 -2.01 9.12
C LEU A 402 3.46 -3.41 9.40
N PRO A 403 3.34 -4.36 8.46
CA PRO A 403 4.08 -5.62 8.55
C PRO A 403 5.59 -5.37 8.73
N ALA A 404 6.22 -6.13 9.63
CA ALA A 404 7.66 -6.11 9.79
C ALA A 404 8.33 -6.81 8.60
N LEU A 405 9.45 -6.26 8.12
CA LEU A 405 10.26 -6.81 7.05
C LEU A 405 11.59 -7.31 7.63
N SER A 406 11.52 -8.38 8.40
CA SER A 406 12.64 -8.95 9.18
C SER A 406 13.87 -9.36 8.36
N TRP A 407 13.77 -9.41 7.02
CA TRP A 407 14.91 -9.66 6.14
C TRP A 407 15.65 -8.38 5.72
N LYS A 408 15.05 -7.20 5.89
CA LYS A 408 15.72 -5.92 5.67
C LYS A 408 16.58 -5.50 6.85
N ASP A 409 16.06 -5.73 8.05
CA ASP A 409 16.82 -5.68 9.28
C ASP A 409 16.32 -6.78 10.23
N THR A 410 17.27 -7.44 10.89
CA THR A 410 17.05 -8.59 11.78
C THR A 410 17.16 -8.23 13.25
N ILE A 411 17.55 -7.00 13.58
CA ILE A 411 17.85 -6.56 14.95
C ILE A 411 16.81 -5.51 15.37
N PRO A 412 15.78 -5.89 16.16
CA PRO A 412 14.81 -4.91 16.62
C PRO A 412 15.47 -3.81 17.46
N PRO A 413 14.90 -2.60 17.47
CA PRO A 413 15.42 -1.52 18.29
C PRO A 413 15.33 -1.87 19.78
N MET A 414 16.14 -1.21 20.60
CA MET A 414 16.06 -1.36 22.04
C MET A 414 14.81 -0.66 22.61
N THR A 415 14.38 -1.12 23.79
CA THR A 415 13.23 -0.55 24.50
C THR A 415 13.50 0.93 24.85
N PRO A 416 12.52 1.84 24.67
CA PRO A 416 12.67 3.23 25.08
C PRO A 416 12.99 3.36 26.58
N ASN A 417 13.88 4.30 26.89
CA ASN A 417 14.36 4.55 28.25
C ASN A 417 13.46 5.56 28.97
N ASN A 418 13.41 5.50 30.30
CA ASN A 418 12.76 6.51 31.16
C ASN A 418 11.31 6.84 30.76
N PHE A 419 10.51 5.84 30.36
CA PHE A 419 9.09 6.06 30.10
C PHE A 419 8.39 6.53 31.38
N GLN A 420 7.69 7.66 31.32
CA GLN A 420 7.02 8.32 32.44
C GLN A 420 5.66 8.86 32.01
N ILE A 421 4.73 8.89 32.97
CA ILE A 421 3.38 9.42 32.79
C ILE A 421 3.10 10.37 33.94
N ALA A 422 2.99 11.65 33.66
CA ALA A 422 2.78 12.69 34.66
C ALA A 422 1.46 13.41 34.41
N LYS A 423 0.67 13.58 35.48
CA LYS A 423 -0.56 14.36 35.46
C LYS A 423 -0.22 15.84 35.64
N GLU A 424 -0.70 16.67 34.73
CA GLU A 424 -0.59 18.13 34.79
C GLU A 424 -1.99 18.75 34.92
N GLU A 425 -2.10 20.03 35.31
CA GLU A 425 -3.38 20.67 35.65
C GLU A 425 -4.47 20.52 34.58
N LYS A 426 -4.09 20.44 33.30
CA LYS A 426 -5.02 20.35 32.17
C LYS A 426 -4.74 19.20 31.21
N GLN A 427 -3.66 18.44 31.40
CA GLN A 427 -3.14 17.46 30.45
C GLN A 427 -2.43 16.31 31.17
N VAL A 428 -2.22 15.21 30.46
CA VAL A 428 -1.32 14.13 30.88
C VAL A 428 -0.14 14.10 29.94
N ARG A 429 1.07 14.24 30.49
CA ARG A 429 2.32 14.15 29.75
C ARG A 429 2.83 12.72 29.76
N PHE A 430 3.05 12.18 28.58
CA PHE A 430 3.86 10.99 28.38
C PHE A 430 5.24 11.46 27.94
N SER A 431 6.30 10.95 28.57
CA SER A 431 7.67 11.29 28.19
C SER A 431 8.57 10.05 28.25
N TRP A 432 9.60 10.04 27.42
CA TRP A 432 10.60 9.00 27.34
C TRP A 432 11.90 9.58 26.78
N THR A 433 12.94 8.76 26.77
CA THR A 433 14.19 9.07 26.07
C THR A 433 14.44 8.00 25.03
N SER A 434 15.08 8.39 23.93
CA SER A 434 15.46 7.44 22.89
C SER A 434 16.22 6.26 23.50
N PRO A 435 16.03 5.04 22.97
CA PRO A 435 16.87 3.92 23.37
C PRO A 435 18.34 4.26 23.09
N ASP A 436 19.24 3.60 23.81
CA ASP A 436 20.65 3.63 23.44
C ASP A 436 20.80 3.16 21.98
N VAL A 437 21.82 3.66 21.28
CA VAL A 437 21.98 3.35 19.85
C VAL A 437 22.18 1.83 19.69
N PRO A 438 21.33 1.13 18.91
CA PRO A 438 21.50 -0.30 18.65
C PRO A 438 22.81 -0.57 17.89
N LYS A 439 23.23 -1.83 17.85
CA LYS A 439 24.54 -2.23 17.28
C LYS A 439 24.70 -1.90 15.79
N ASP A 440 23.59 -1.79 15.08
CA ASP A 440 23.48 -1.43 13.66
C ASP A 440 23.43 0.09 13.41
N HIS A 441 23.43 0.90 14.48
CA HIS A 441 23.24 2.35 14.42
C HIS A 441 21.91 2.79 13.81
N GLU A 442 20.89 1.94 13.80
CA GLU A 442 19.59 2.28 13.23
C GLU A 442 18.82 3.27 14.11
N ILE A 443 18.09 4.16 13.44
CA ILE A 443 17.33 5.25 14.06
C ILE A 443 15.89 4.79 14.26
N VAL A 444 15.35 5.03 15.46
CA VAL A 444 13.94 4.82 15.75
C VAL A 444 13.10 5.67 14.80
N GLN A 445 12.19 5.02 14.07
CA GLN A 445 11.26 5.67 13.16
C GLN A 445 9.97 6.09 13.84
N GLN A 446 9.47 5.27 14.75
CA GLN A 446 8.22 5.52 15.46
C GLN A 446 8.28 4.96 16.87
N TYR A 447 7.53 5.58 17.78
CA TYR A 447 7.18 4.96 19.05
C TYR A 447 5.71 4.60 19.06
N VAL A 448 5.39 3.49 19.75
CA VAL A 448 4.02 3.03 19.92
C VAL A 448 3.72 2.99 21.41
N ILE A 449 2.70 3.75 21.83
CA ILE A 449 2.18 3.65 23.19
C ILE A 449 0.96 2.75 23.13
N TYR A 450 1.00 1.68 23.92
CA TYR A 450 -0.13 0.77 24.12
C TYR A 450 -0.82 1.07 25.45
N ARG A 451 -2.10 0.71 25.56
CA ARG A 451 -2.85 0.78 26.81
C ARG A 451 -3.80 -0.40 27.00
N SER A 452 -3.98 -0.84 28.25
CA SER A 452 -4.93 -1.89 28.63
C SER A 452 -5.42 -1.71 30.07
N LYS A 453 -6.64 -2.18 30.39
CA LYS A 453 -7.14 -2.21 31.78
C LYS A 453 -6.43 -3.25 32.66
N PHE A 454 -5.62 -4.12 32.05
CA PHE A 454 -4.96 -5.25 32.72
C PHE A 454 -3.46 -5.25 32.43
N LYS A 455 -2.68 -5.82 33.36
CA LYS A 455 -1.26 -6.13 33.17
C LYS A 455 -1.05 -7.62 32.85
N PRO A 456 -0.08 -7.98 32.00
CA PRO A 456 0.70 -7.09 31.14
C PRO A 456 -0.18 -6.46 30.05
N VAL A 457 0.25 -5.30 29.52
CA VAL A 457 -0.40 -4.69 28.35
C VAL A 457 -0.08 -5.55 27.14
N ASP A 458 -1.09 -6.15 26.51
CA ASP A 458 -0.91 -7.03 25.35
C ASP A 458 -0.64 -6.22 24.08
N THR A 459 0.61 -6.20 23.62
CA THR A 459 1.04 -5.47 22.42
C THR A 459 0.67 -6.19 21.11
N THR A 460 0.07 -7.39 21.17
CA THR A 460 -0.32 -8.15 19.98
C THR A 460 -1.71 -7.80 19.44
N ARG A 461 -2.39 -6.85 20.09
CA ARG A 461 -3.78 -6.47 19.82
C ARG A 461 -3.88 -5.02 19.35
N GLY A 462 -4.45 -4.81 18.17
CA GLY A 462 -4.58 -3.47 17.57
C GLY A 462 -5.40 -2.50 18.42
N GLU A 463 -6.43 -2.97 19.13
CA GLU A 463 -7.24 -2.12 20.02
C GLU A 463 -6.47 -1.57 21.23
N ASN A 464 -5.32 -2.16 21.55
CA ASN A 464 -4.47 -1.68 22.63
C ASN A 464 -3.53 -0.58 22.14
N ILE A 465 -3.37 -0.35 20.83
CA ILE A 465 -2.60 0.80 20.32
C ILE A 465 -3.33 2.08 20.70
N PHE A 466 -2.72 2.86 21.59
CA PHE A 466 -3.26 4.15 22.00
C PHE A 466 -2.91 5.23 20.99
N VAL A 467 -1.64 5.28 20.59
CA VAL A 467 -1.09 6.27 19.67
C VAL A 467 0.23 5.77 19.10
N ILE A 468 0.52 6.21 17.87
CA ILE A 468 1.80 6.02 17.18
C ILE A 468 2.35 7.43 16.95
N VAL A 469 3.60 7.66 17.32
CA VAL A 469 4.26 8.97 17.19
C VAL A 469 5.59 8.84 16.45
N SER A 470 6.06 9.94 15.86
CA SER A 470 7.36 10.00 15.19
C SER A 470 8.50 9.62 16.14
N GLY A 471 9.53 8.95 15.63
CA GLY A 471 10.75 8.61 16.36
C GLY A 471 11.59 9.81 16.79
N THR A 472 11.30 10.99 16.22
CA THR A 472 11.88 12.27 16.66
C THR A 472 11.19 12.87 17.89
N GLN A 473 10.01 12.34 18.28
CA GLN A 473 9.30 12.78 19.48
C GLN A 473 9.77 11.99 20.70
N THR A 474 9.98 12.70 21.80
CA THR A 474 10.34 12.12 23.12
C THR A 474 9.30 12.45 24.19
N GLU A 475 8.27 13.21 23.84
CA GLU A 475 7.15 13.51 24.70
C GLU A 475 5.88 13.73 23.88
N MET A 476 4.74 13.56 24.53
CA MET A 476 3.44 13.96 24.01
C MET A 476 2.50 14.38 25.13
N LEU A 477 1.66 15.36 24.81
CA LEU A 477 0.64 15.88 25.70
C LEU A 477 -0.73 15.38 25.22
N VAL A 478 -1.50 14.82 26.15
CA VAL A 478 -2.86 14.37 25.87
C VAL A 478 -3.80 15.09 26.80
N ASP A 479 -4.88 15.64 26.27
CA ASP A 479 -5.97 16.09 27.11
C ASP A 479 -6.50 14.91 27.96
N PRO A 480 -6.84 15.13 29.24
CA PRO A 480 -7.31 14.08 30.12
C PRO A 480 -8.69 13.66 29.65
N LYS A 481 -8.72 12.69 28.73
CA LYS A 481 -9.95 12.02 28.33
C LYS A 481 -10.52 11.33 29.55
N LYS A 482 -11.86 11.26 29.65
CA LYS A 482 -12.52 10.37 30.61
C LYS A 482 -11.85 8.99 30.51
N ASN A 483 -11.33 8.50 31.63
CA ASN A 483 -10.73 7.19 31.82
C ASN A 483 -9.23 7.06 31.47
N ILE A 484 -8.45 8.13 31.28
CA ILE A 484 -6.99 7.97 31.07
C ILE A 484 -6.32 7.25 32.26
N ASP A 485 -6.84 7.51 33.46
CA ASP A 485 -6.40 6.91 34.73
C ASP A 485 -6.83 5.43 34.88
N ASP A 486 -7.70 4.88 34.02
CA ASP A 486 -8.19 3.50 34.14
C ASP A 486 -7.26 2.45 33.48
N TYR A 487 -6.19 2.89 32.82
CA TYR A 487 -5.35 2.03 32.01
C TYR A 487 -3.91 1.97 32.52
N PHE A 488 -3.29 0.84 32.25
CA PHE A 488 -1.85 0.69 32.22
C PHE A 488 -1.34 0.97 30.82
N TYR A 489 -0.18 1.61 30.72
CA TYR A 489 0.46 2.00 29.48
C TYR A 489 1.87 1.41 29.39
N THR A 490 2.28 1.04 28.18
CA THR A 490 3.65 0.66 27.86
C THR A 490 4.07 1.31 26.56
N ILE A 491 5.36 1.47 26.34
CA ILE A 491 5.91 2.01 25.09
C ILE A 491 6.85 1.01 24.42
N THR A 492 6.83 0.98 23.09
CA THR A 492 7.80 0.28 22.23
C THR A 492 8.38 1.25 21.19
N ALA A 493 9.50 0.87 20.59
CA ALA A 493 10.12 1.56 19.45
C ALA A 493 10.02 0.70 18.18
N LEU A 494 9.92 1.35 17.03
CA LEU A 494 9.93 0.75 15.70
C LEU A 494 11.09 1.32 14.86
N ASP A 495 11.77 0.46 14.12
CA ASP A 495 12.80 0.83 13.13
C ASP A 495 12.22 1.02 11.71
N HIS A 496 13.06 1.16 10.68
CA HIS A 496 12.57 1.32 9.30
C HIS A 496 12.01 0.02 8.71
N ALA A 497 12.55 -1.13 9.12
CA ALA A 497 12.03 -2.44 8.77
C ALA A 497 10.72 -2.78 9.53
N ARG A 498 10.30 -1.91 10.45
CA ARG A 498 9.13 -2.05 11.33
C ARG A 498 9.27 -3.20 12.32
N ASN A 499 10.50 -3.64 12.64
CA ASN A 499 10.70 -4.49 13.81
C ASN A 499 10.42 -3.67 15.07
N GLU A 500 10.01 -4.36 16.12
CA GLU A 500 9.53 -3.73 17.35
C GLU A 500 10.36 -4.15 18.54
N SER A 501 10.71 -3.17 19.37
CA SER A 501 11.40 -3.41 20.64
C SER A 501 10.55 -4.24 21.59
N LYS A 502 11.19 -4.78 22.64
CA LYS A 502 10.42 -5.23 23.81
C LYS A 502 9.65 -4.05 24.43
N PRO A 503 8.46 -4.28 25.00
CA PRO A 503 7.73 -3.24 25.73
C PRO A 503 8.48 -2.82 27.00
N SER A 504 8.34 -1.55 27.36
CA SER A 504 8.74 -1.05 28.67
C SER A 504 7.91 -1.66 29.81
N SER A 505 8.27 -1.35 31.05
CA SER A 505 7.42 -1.66 32.20
C SER A 505 6.09 -0.92 32.10
N ALA A 506 4.99 -1.62 32.36
CA ALA A 506 3.66 -1.03 32.31
C ALA A 506 3.41 -0.06 33.48
N LEU A 507 3.14 1.21 33.18
CA LEU A 507 2.89 2.29 34.13
C LEU A 507 1.41 2.70 34.14
N ARG A 508 0.96 3.36 35.20
CA ARG A 508 -0.35 4.01 35.29
C ARG A 508 -0.11 5.50 35.46
N VAL A 509 -1.12 6.33 35.20
CA VAL A 509 -1.07 7.74 35.62
C VAL A 509 -0.93 7.78 37.15
N GLU A 510 0.16 8.34 37.63
CA GLU A 510 0.37 8.64 39.05
C GLU A 510 -0.18 10.05 39.33
N ASP A 511 -0.75 10.25 40.53
CA ASP A 511 -1.30 11.54 40.97
C ASP A 511 -0.21 12.56 41.32
#